data_AF-A0A1I5YQ21-F1
#
_entry.id   AF-A0A1I5YQ21-F1
#
_cell.length_a   1.000
_cell.length_b   1.000
_cell.length_c   1.000
_cell.angle_alpha   90.00
_cell.angle_beta   90.00
_cell.angle_gamma   90.00
#
_symmetry.space_group_name_H-M   'P 1'
#
loop_
_entity.id
_entity.type
_entity.pdbx_description
1 polymer ?
#
loop_
_entity_poly.entity_id
_entity_poly.type
_entity_poly.pdbx_seq_one_letter_code
_entity_poly.pdbx_strand_id
1 'polypeptide(L)'
;MICRNLLGKGVCWLPFLLLFVCFQARSQANLSGQMGLINIPTANPSTDGFFRIGYNYNPRKYGLRRTGRNDEQVFFVNLAISKRLEINVNFLKLISNDKSGIKDGLGDRQIDIRYLIAKESKTFPAIALIMSSPFTIDAALLTHVIVATKHFDLSTDWSLETSLGYGSPYFVYRDVKNLENVDIFSGFKWEKKSDYVYNNGYLVGAFGGVNLKYKNIVGLMAEWDSQKANVGCYVKPWKRLTLQGALLNGNQVMFGGSYTVSLLKTPKRIEKLHE
;
A
#
# COMPACT_ATOMS: atom_id res chain seq x y z
N MET A 1 7.36 -54.99 21.60
CA MET A 1 8.70 -55.18 21.00
C MET A 1 8.65 -54.55 19.60
N ILE A 2 8.90 -53.24 19.52
CA ILE A 2 10.12 -52.61 18.97
C ILE A 2 10.19 -52.64 17.43
N CYS A 3 9.80 -51.50 16.85
CA CYS A 3 10.43 -50.77 15.73
C CYS A 3 11.53 -51.46 14.90
N ARG A 4 11.40 -51.43 13.56
CA ARG A 4 12.18 -50.51 12.69
C ARG A 4 11.88 -50.63 11.19
N ASN A 5 11.66 -49.45 10.60
CA ASN A 5 12.16 -48.92 9.32
C ASN A 5 11.81 -49.62 8.00
N LEU A 6 11.03 -48.90 7.18
CA LEU A 6 11.44 -48.47 5.85
C LEU A 6 10.67 -47.20 5.43
N LEU A 7 11.31 -46.06 5.63
CA LEU A 7 10.95 -44.75 5.07
C LEU A 7 11.26 -44.74 3.57
N GLY A 8 10.23 -44.86 2.73
CA GLY A 8 10.26 -44.43 1.33
C GLY A 8 9.81 -42.97 1.23
N LYS A 9 10.77 -42.06 1.07
CA LYS A 9 10.59 -40.61 1.10
C LYS A 9 9.75 -40.12 -0.08
N GLY A 10 8.52 -39.73 0.21
CA GLY A 10 7.66 -38.94 -0.67
C GLY A 10 6.84 -37.99 0.18
N VAL A 11 7.53 -37.06 0.87
CA VAL A 11 6.85 -35.99 1.62
C VAL A 11 6.08 -35.19 0.59
N CYS A 12 4.77 -35.39 0.57
CA CYS A 12 3.85 -34.72 -0.31
C CYS A 12 3.76 -33.26 0.15
N TRP A 13 4.67 -32.43 -0.35
CA TRP A 13 4.68 -30.96 -0.17
C TRP A 13 3.56 -30.27 -0.98
N LEU A 14 2.68 -31.04 -1.63
CA LEU A 14 1.60 -30.54 -2.47
C LEU A 14 0.42 -29.85 -1.74
N PRO A 15 0.05 -30.12 -0.48
CA PRO A 15 -1.12 -29.46 0.12
C PRO A 15 -0.84 -28.01 0.52
N PHE A 16 0.43 -27.60 0.66
CA PHE A 16 0.82 -26.20 0.91
C PHE A 16 0.89 -25.38 -0.39
N LEU A 17 1.16 -26.04 -1.52
CA LEU A 17 1.28 -25.41 -2.84
C LEU A 17 -0.08 -25.22 -3.56
N LEU A 18 -1.13 -25.92 -3.13
CA LEU A 18 -2.47 -25.84 -3.73
C LEU A 18 -3.40 -24.77 -3.12
N LEU A 19 -2.93 -24.02 -2.11
CA LEU A 19 -3.65 -22.87 -1.51
C LEU A 19 -3.67 -21.62 -2.40
N PHE A 20 -3.14 -21.70 -3.63
CA PHE A 20 -2.83 -20.55 -4.47
C PHE A 20 -3.82 -20.16 -5.58
N VAL A 21 -5.04 -20.72 -5.59
CA VAL A 21 -6.07 -20.34 -6.57
C VAL A 21 -7.29 -19.72 -5.90
N CYS A 22 -7.49 -18.40 -6.07
CA CYS A 22 -8.82 -17.76 -6.20
C CYS A 22 -8.75 -16.21 -6.37
N PHE A 23 -9.26 -15.77 -7.53
CA PHE A 23 -9.88 -14.50 -8.00
C PHE A 23 -9.55 -13.08 -7.45
N GLN A 24 -9.98 -12.09 -8.24
CA GLN A 24 -9.24 -10.87 -8.57
C GLN A 24 -9.24 -9.74 -7.53
N ALA A 25 -8.05 -9.31 -7.13
CA ALA A 25 -7.83 -7.98 -6.58
C ALA A 25 -7.58 -6.98 -7.72
N ARG A 26 -8.47 -5.99 -7.82
CA ARG A 26 -8.53 -5.04 -8.96
C ARG A 26 -7.56 -3.86 -8.87
N SER A 27 -6.84 -3.71 -7.76
CA SER A 27 -5.94 -2.56 -7.54
C SER A 27 -4.53 -2.99 -7.19
N GLN A 28 -3.54 -2.32 -7.77
CA GLN A 28 -2.14 -2.32 -7.34
C GLN A 28 -1.97 -1.51 -6.04
N ALA A 29 -0.78 -1.57 -5.44
CA ALA A 29 -0.47 -0.86 -4.20
C ALA A 29 0.44 0.33 -4.52
N ASN A 30 0.20 1.47 -3.91
CA ASN A 30 1.11 2.62 -3.96
C ASN A 30 2.36 2.36 -3.11
N LEU A 31 3.24 3.37 -3.03
CA LEU A 31 4.46 3.37 -2.24
C LEU A 31 4.26 2.92 -0.79
N SER A 32 3.19 3.38 -0.14
CA SER A 32 2.89 3.07 1.27
C SER A 32 2.14 1.76 1.48
N GLY A 33 1.79 1.04 0.41
CA GLY A 33 1.06 -0.22 0.47
C GLY A 33 -0.47 -0.11 0.39
N GLN A 34 -1.00 1.10 0.33
CA GLN A 34 -2.41 1.37 0.15
C GLN A 34 -2.83 1.09 -1.30
N MET A 35 -4.11 0.81 -1.54
CA MET A 35 -4.64 0.74 -2.90
C MET A 35 -4.45 2.09 -3.60
N GLY A 36 -3.78 2.09 -4.75
CA GLY A 36 -3.39 3.34 -5.41
C GLY A 36 -2.63 3.16 -6.71
N LEU A 37 -2.06 4.24 -7.21
CA LEU A 37 -1.17 4.28 -8.38
C LEU A 37 0.28 4.11 -7.92
N ILE A 38 1.13 5.14 -8.06
CA ILE A 38 2.54 5.12 -7.68
C ILE A 38 2.66 5.65 -6.25
N ASN A 39 2.32 6.91 -6.02
CA ASN A 39 2.29 7.52 -4.68
C ASN A 39 0.86 7.78 -4.22
N ILE A 40 -0.06 8.12 -5.13
CA ILE A 40 -1.41 8.51 -4.75
C ILE A 40 -2.30 7.29 -4.46
N PRO A 41 -3.18 7.35 -3.45
CA PRO A 41 -4.17 6.31 -3.21
C PRO A 41 -5.38 6.44 -4.15
N THR A 42 -6.25 5.43 -4.16
CA THR A 42 -7.51 5.40 -4.90
C THR A 42 -8.69 5.00 -4.01
N ALA A 43 -9.91 5.31 -4.45
CA ALA A 43 -11.16 4.92 -3.80
C ALA A 43 -11.70 3.55 -4.27
N ASN A 44 -10.82 2.69 -4.78
CA ASN A 44 -11.23 1.37 -5.29
C ASN A 44 -11.83 0.50 -4.17
N PRO A 45 -12.98 -0.17 -4.38
CA PRO A 45 -13.57 -1.01 -3.35
C PRO A 45 -12.70 -2.26 -3.11
N SER A 46 -12.63 -2.67 -1.85
CA SER A 46 -11.90 -3.87 -1.45
C SER A 46 -12.78 -5.10 -1.50
N THR A 47 -12.14 -6.26 -1.68
CA THR A 47 -12.79 -7.55 -1.52
C THR A 47 -12.66 -8.01 -0.08
N ASP A 48 -13.72 -8.58 0.50
CA ASP A 48 -13.68 -9.05 1.89
C ASP A 48 -12.54 -10.05 2.13
N GLY A 49 -11.81 -9.89 3.23
CA GLY A 49 -10.70 -10.76 3.60
C GLY A 49 -9.50 -10.65 2.69
N PHE A 50 -9.39 -9.60 1.88
CA PHE A 50 -8.20 -9.31 1.11
C PHE A 50 -7.02 -9.10 2.04
N PHE A 51 -5.93 -9.83 1.79
CA PHE A 51 -4.67 -9.67 2.49
C PHE A 51 -3.56 -9.49 1.46
N ARG A 52 -2.77 -8.42 1.61
CA ARG A 52 -1.64 -8.12 0.76
C ARG A 52 -0.40 -7.88 1.60
N ILE A 53 0.72 -8.40 1.14
CA ILE A 53 2.04 -8.04 1.65
C ILE A 53 2.89 -7.56 0.48
N GLY A 54 3.78 -6.61 0.71
CA GLY A 54 4.66 -6.15 -0.36
C GLY A 54 5.85 -5.33 0.11
N TYR A 55 6.62 -4.93 -0.90
CA TYR A 55 7.86 -4.19 -0.79
C TYR A 55 7.91 -3.13 -1.90
N ASN A 56 8.36 -1.93 -1.55
CA ASN A 56 8.70 -0.89 -2.52
C ASN A 56 10.09 -0.31 -2.19
N TYR A 57 10.89 -0.07 -3.23
CA TYR A 57 12.13 0.71 -3.16
C TYR A 57 11.84 2.16 -3.55
N ASN A 58 12.29 3.11 -2.74
CA ASN A 58 12.19 4.54 -2.99
C ASN A 58 13.60 5.14 -3.13
N PRO A 59 13.94 5.77 -4.27
CA PRO A 59 15.26 6.36 -4.47
C PRO A 59 15.48 7.60 -3.58
N ARG A 60 16.71 7.80 -3.10
CA ARG A 60 17.10 8.86 -2.14
C ARG A 60 16.61 10.26 -2.48
N LYS A 61 16.61 10.65 -3.76
CA LYS A 61 16.15 11.98 -4.20
C LYS A 61 14.67 12.23 -3.88
N TYR A 62 13.90 11.16 -3.71
CA TYR A 62 12.49 11.15 -3.38
C TYR A 62 12.22 10.54 -1.99
N GLY A 63 13.27 10.37 -1.17
CA GLY A 63 13.14 9.86 0.19
C GLY A 63 12.25 10.75 1.05
N LEU A 64 11.42 10.15 1.88
CA LEU A 64 10.43 10.80 2.74
C LEU A 64 10.96 11.10 4.14
N ARG A 65 11.85 10.26 4.69
CA ARG A 65 12.49 10.49 6.00
C ARG A 65 13.75 11.33 5.89
N ARG A 66 14.58 11.09 4.88
CA ARG A 66 15.88 11.77 4.69
C ARG A 66 16.14 12.05 3.21
N THR A 67 15.35 12.96 2.65
CA THR A 67 15.46 13.37 1.23
C THR A 67 16.90 13.71 0.85
N GLY A 68 17.38 13.09 -0.21
CA GLY A 68 18.72 13.29 -0.79
C GLY A 68 19.85 12.51 -0.11
N ARG A 69 19.64 11.85 1.04
CA ARG A 69 20.72 11.20 1.80
C ARG A 69 20.78 9.68 1.66
N ASN A 70 19.65 9.01 1.87
CA ASN A 70 19.56 7.55 1.86
C ASN A 70 18.40 7.13 0.96
N ASP A 71 18.58 6.00 0.26
CA ASP A 71 17.45 5.33 -0.35
C ASP A 71 16.56 4.74 0.74
N GLU A 72 15.32 4.43 0.42
CA GLU A 72 14.35 3.90 1.37
C GLU A 72 13.72 2.63 0.82
N GLN A 73 13.28 1.79 1.73
CA GLN A 73 12.50 0.61 1.45
C GLN A 73 11.25 0.63 2.33
N VAL A 74 10.11 0.35 1.73
CA VAL A 74 8.82 0.31 2.41
C VAL A 74 8.31 -1.12 2.35
N PHE A 75 8.23 -1.77 3.51
CA PHE A 75 7.50 -3.03 3.65
C PHE A 75 6.10 -2.72 4.11
N PHE A 76 5.10 -3.38 3.54
CA PHE A 76 3.71 -3.10 3.89
C PHE A 76 2.86 -4.36 3.95
N VAL A 77 1.82 -4.28 4.76
CA VAL A 77 0.76 -5.26 4.89
C VAL A 77 -0.57 -4.54 4.83
N ASN A 78 -1.47 -4.99 3.98
CA ASN A 78 -2.82 -4.46 3.88
C ASN A 78 -3.85 -5.57 4.15
N LEU A 79 -4.86 -5.27 4.94
CA LEU A 79 -5.94 -6.16 5.30
C LEU A 79 -7.29 -5.46 5.10
N ALA A 80 -8.14 -6.02 4.23
CA ALA A 80 -9.53 -5.62 4.14
C ALA A 80 -10.38 -6.39 5.15
N ILE A 81 -10.82 -5.66 6.17
CA ILE A 81 -11.77 -6.17 7.17
C ILE A 81 -13.15 -6.32 6.54
N SER A 82 -13.52 -5.39 5.66
CA SER A 82 -14.76 -5.46 4.88
C SER A 82 -14.58 -4.77 3.53
N LYS A 83 -15.60 -4.83 2.66
CA LYS A 83 -15.65 -4.09 1.38
C LYS A 83 -15.45 -2.57 1.52
N ARG A 84 -15.60 -2.02 2.73
CA ARG A 84 -15.46 -0.59 3.02
C ARG A 84 -14.29 -0.24 3.92
N LEU A 85 -13.75 -1.18 4.68
CA LEU A 85 -12.74 -0.89 5.71
C LEU A 85 -11.48 -1.69 5.44
N GLU A 86 -10.36 -0.97 5.31
CA GLU A 86 -9.03 -1.55 5.24
C GLU A 86 -8.10 -0.95 6.28
N ILE A 87 -7.21 -1.80 6.76
CA ILE A 87 -6.07 -1.42 7.58
C ILE A 87 -4.81 -1.68 6.77
N ASN A 88 -3.98 -0.67 6.64
CA ASN A 88 -2.63 -0.75 6.09
C ASN A 88 -1.63 -0.58 7.23
N VAL A 89 -0.61 -1.41 7.28
CA VAL A 89 0.54 -1.26 8.16
C VAL A 89 1.77 -1.19 7.28
N ASN A 90 2.57 -0.14 7.42
CA ASN A 90 3.79 0.02 6.66
C ASN A 90 4.99 0.33 7.55
N PHE A 91 6.15 -0.08 7.05
CA PHE A 91 7.45 0.04 7.70
C PHE A 91 8.41 0.66 6.69
N LEU A 92 8.72 1.94 6.85
CA LEU A 92 9.74 2.61 6.05
C LEU A 92 11.09 2.49 6.76
N LYS A 93 12.05 1.87 6.08
CA LYS A 93 13.42 1.71 6.55
C LYS A 93 14.38 2.38 5.57
N LEU A 94 15.35 3.10 6.12
CA LEU A 94 16.43 3.68 5.32
C LEU A 94 17.44 2.59 4.91
N ILE A 95 18.01 2.71 3.71
CA ILE A 95 19.08 1.84 3.19
C ILE A 95 20.41 2.55 3.42
N SER A 96 21.33 1.87 4.11
CA SER A 96 22.63 2.44 4.47
C SER A 96 23.50 2.57 3.23
N ASN A 97 24.34 3.60 3.19
CA ASN A 97 25.37 3.76 2.18
C ASN A 97 26.67 4.24 2.81
N ASP A 98 27.76 4.19 2.06
CA ASP A 98 29.12 4.49 2.56
C ASP A 98 29.26 5.91 3.14
N LYS A 99 28.42 6.86 2.70
CA LYS A 99 28.44 8.26 3.13
C LYS A 99 27.45 8.57 4.25
N SER A 100 26.51 7.69 4.54
CA SER A 100 25.39 7.94 5.45
C SER A 100 24.98 6.64 6.12
N GLY A 101 25.81 6.24 7.10
CA GLY A 101 25.53 5.11 7.99
C GLY A 101 24.25 5.33 8.79
N ILE A 102 23.47 4.28 8.97
CA ILE A 102 22.21 4.31 9.72
C ILE A 102 22.40 3.54 11.02
N LYS A 103 22.12 4.21 12.15
CA LYS A 103 22.11 3.60 13.49
C LYS A 103 20.72 3.15 13.94
N ASP A 104 19.69 3.54 13.19
CA ASP A 104 18.28 3.24 13.48
C ASP A 104 17.91 1.83 12.99
N GLY A 105 17.28 1.00 13.83
CA GLY A 105 16.97 -0.40 13.52
C GLY A 105 15.76 -0.60 12.60
N LEU A 106 14.57 -0.32 13.14
CA LEU A 106 13.31 -0.20 12.39
C LEU A 106 12.97 1.28 12.30
N GLY A 107 12.73 1.78 11.09
CA GLY A 107 12.41 3.18 10.86
C GLY A 107 10.96 3.52 11.22
N ASP A 108 10.27 4.15 10.27
CA ASP A 108 8.93 4.72 10.48
C ASP A 108 7.91 3.58 10.37
N ARG A 109 6.99 3.57 11.34
CA ARG A 109 5.93 2.57 11.52
C ARG A 109 4.61 3.32 11.48
N GLN A 110 3.80 3.00 10.49
CA GLN A 110 2.55 3.70 10.27
C GLN A 110 1.41 2.72 10.07
N ILE A 111 0.28 3.05 10.69
CA ILE A 111 -0.99 2.36 10.49
C ILE A 111 -1.91 3.35 9.80
N ASP A 112 -2.46 2.97 8.64
CA ASP A 112 -3.49 3.74 7.96
C ASP A 112 -4.81 3.00 7.98
N ILE A 113 -5.87 3.75 8.22
CA ILE A 113 -7.24 3.29 8.11
C ILE A 113 -7.81 3.91 6.85
N ARG A 114 -8.30 3.06 5.93
CA ARG A 114 -9.07 3.50 4.77
C ARG A 114 -10.52 3.11 4.95
N TYR A 115 -11.41 4.09 4.77
CA TYR A 115 -12.84 3.90 4.79
C TYR A 115 -13.48 4.37 3.48
N LEU A 116 -14.17 3.47 2.78
CA LEU A 116 -14.96 3.77 1.59
C LEU A 116 -16.29 4.39 2.01
N ILE A 117 -16.39 5.71 1.86
CA ILE A 117 -17.57 6.51 2.17
C ILE A 117 -18.68 6.20 1.15
N ALA A 118 -18.37 6.33 -0.14
CA ALA A 118 -19.32 6.12 -1.23
C ALA A 118 -18.79 5.09 -2.22
N LYS A 119 -19.67 4.19 -2.67
CA LYS A 119 -19.37 3.29 -3.78
C LYS A 119 -19.62 4.01 -5.09
N GLU A 120 -18.85 3.66 -6.10
CA GLU A 120 -19.06 4.14 -7.46
C GLU A 120 -20.44 3.72 -7.99
N SER A 121 -21.07 4.63 -8.74
CA SER A 121 -22.29 4.38 -9.51
C SER A 121 -22.07 4.79 -10.98
N LYS A 122 -23.10 4.76 -11.82
CA LYS A 122 -22.99 5.22 -13.21
C LYS A 122 -22.59 6.70 -13.31
N THR A 123 -23.12 7.55 -12.45
CA THR A 123 -22.90 9.02 -12.49
C THR A 123 -21.99 9.55 -11.39
N PHE A 124 -21.74 8.78 -10.34
CA PHE A 124 -20.99 9.24 -9.16
C PHE A 124 -19.69 8.42 -8.97
N PRO A 125 -18.55 9.04 -8.64
CA PRO A 125 -17.32 8.31 -8.36
C PRO A 125 -17.39 7.59 -7.00
N ALA A 126 -16.54 6.58 -6.81
CA ALA A 126 -16.27 6.07 -5.46
C ALA A 126 -15.53 7.15 -4.66
N ILE A 127 -15.79 7.24 -3.35
CA ILE A 127 -15.13 8.19 -2.45
C ILE A 127 -14.59 7.44 -1.24
N ALA A 128 -13.31 7.63 -0.93
CA ALA A 128 -12.66 7.07 0.25
C ALA A 128 -11.96 8.16 1.07
N LEU A 129 -11.95 7.96 2.38
CA LEU A 129 -11.15 8.70 3.34
C LEU A 129 -10.03 7.77 3.83
N ILE A 130 -8.80 8.29 3.87
CA ILE A 130 -7.64 7.58 4.41
C ILE A 130 -7.04 8.45 5.50
N MET A 131 -6.82 7.86 6.66
CA MET A 131 -6.24 8.52 7.81
C MET A 131 -5.18 7.62 8.44
N SER A 132 -3.98 8.18 8.59
CA SER A 132 -2.97 7.58 9.44
C SER A 132 -3.36 7.69 10.90
N SER A 133 -3.00 6.68 11.68
CA SER A 133 -3.22 6.67 13.11
C SER A 133 -2.43 7.79 13.77
N PRO A 134 -3.00 8.54 14.73
CA PRO A 134 -2.28 9.59 15.42
C PRO A 134 -1.26 9.04 16.44
N PHE A 135 -1.17 7.71 16.60
CA PHE A 135 -0.28 7.03 17.55
C PHE A 135 1.15 6.84 17.03
N THR A 136 1.42 7.25 15.79
CA THR A 136 2.74 7.16 15.18
C THR A 136 3.68 8.22 15.76
N ILE A 137 4.92 7.80 16.05
CA ILE A 137 5.97 8.63 16.66
C ILE A 137 6.86 9.27 15.57
N ASP A 138 7.17 8.51 14.51
CA ASP A 138 7.87 8.97 13.32
C ASP A 138 6.89 9.01 12.16
N ALA A 139 6.59 10.17 11.59
CA ALA A 139 5.41 10.31 10.75
C ALA A 139 5.73 10.81 9.32
N ALA A 140 6.70 10.18 8.65
CA ALA A 140 7.16 10.58 7.32
C ALA A 140 6.19 10.14 6.20
N LEU A 141 5.44 9.05 6.38
CA LEU A 141 4.47 8.55 5.40
C LEU A 141 3.03 9.03 5.63
N LEU A 142 2.81 10.01 6.51
CA LEU A 142 1.48 10.37 6.97
C LEU A 142 0.50 10.69 5.84
N THR A 143 -0.62 9.97 5.87
CA THR A 143 -1.67 10.04 4.87
C THR A 143 -2.98 10.47 5.53
N HIS A 144 -3.40 11.70 5.29
CA HIS A 144 -4.72 12.20 5.63
C HIS A 144 -5.34 12.76 4.38
N VAL A 145 -6.07 11.93 3.64
CA VAL A 145 -6.56 12.30 2.32
C VAL A 145 -8.00 11.88 2.11
N ILE A 146 -8.71 12.67 1.30
CA ILE A 146 -9.94 12.24 0.65
C ILE A 146 -9.63 12.02 -0.84
N VAL A 147 -10.14 10.95 -1.41
CA VAL A 147 -9.93 10.61 -2.81
C VAL A 147 -11.23 10.14 -3.44
N ALA A 148 -11.46 10.56 -4.68
CA ALA A 148 -12.52 10.10 -5.54
C ALA A 148 -11.94 9.34 -6.73
N THR A 149 -12.53 8.20 -7.08
CA THR A 149 -12.08 7.36 -8.21
C THR A 149 -13.26 6.96 -9.08
N LYS A 150 -13.06 7.00 -10.40
CA LYS A 150 -14.04 6.64 -11.42
C LYS A 150 -13.43 5.68 -12.43
N HIS A 151 -14.19 4.67 -12.82
CA HIS A 151 -13.85 3.72 -13.87
C HIS A 151 -14.66 3.97 -15.14
N PHE A 152 -13.97 3.84 -16.26
CA PHE A 152 -14.55 3.90 -17.60
C PHE A 152 -14.12 2.65 -18.36
N ASP A 153 -15.09 1.87 -18.82
CA ASP A 153 -14.83 0.76 -19.73
C ASP A 153 -14.71 1.33 -21.15
N LEU A 154 -13.50 1.26 -21.72
CA LEU A 154 -13.23 1.77 -23.07
C LEU A 154 -13.55 0.70 -24.13
N SER A 155 -13.28 -0.56 -23.80
CA SER A 155 -13.64 -1.74 -24.59
C SER A 155 -13.70 -2.98 -23.69
N THR A 156 -13.88 -4.17 -24.27
CA THR A 156 -13.86 -5.43 -23.51
C THR A 156 -12.54 -5.68 -22.80
N ASP A 157 -11.44 -5.18 -23.36
CA ASP A 157 -10.09 -5.47 -22.90
C ASP A 157 -9.44 -4.28 -22.21
N TRP A 158 -9.92 -3.06 -22.47
CA TRP A 158 -9.34 -1.82 -21.98
C TRP A 158 -10.28 -1.08 -21.02
N SER A 159 -9.75 -0.69 -19.88
CA SER A 159 -10.44 0.21 -18.94
C SER A 159 -9.53 1.32 -18.47
N LEU A 160 -10.13 2.46 -18.18
CA LEU A 160 -9.48 3.65 -17.66
C LEU A 160 -9.99 3.90 -16.24
N GLU A 161 -9.07 3.99 -15.29
CA GLU A 161 -9.34 4.46 -13.93
C GLU A 161 -8.79 5.87 -13.79
N THR A 162 -9.60 6.80 -13.28
CA THR A 162 -9.19 8.18 -13.00
C THR A 162 -9.43 8.46 -11.52
N SER A 163 -8.45 9.06 -10.85
CA SER A 163 -8.54 9.44 -9.44
C SER A 163 -8.16 10.91 -9.24
N LEU A 164 -8.88 11.58 -8.33
CA LEU A 164 -8.61 12.93 -7.89
C LEU A 164 -8.80 13.00 -6.38
N GLY A 165 -7.90 13.65 -5.68
CA GLY A 165 -7.98 13.77 -4.24
C GLY A 165 -7.29 15.00 -3.69
N TYR A 166 -7.45 15.17 -2.38
CA TYR A 166 -6.84 16.26 -1.64
C TYR A 166 -6.28 15.72 -0.33
N GLY A 167 -5.00 16.01 -0.10
CA GLY A 167 -4.32 15.67 1.14
C GLY A 167 -4.24 16.86 2.09
N SER A 168 -4.56 16.61 3.36
CA SER A 168 -4.55 17.63 4.40
C SER A 168 -3.12 18.17 4.61
N PRO A 169 -2.94 19.50 4.65
CA PRO A 169 -1.68 20.10 5.06
C PRO A 169 -1.42 19.96 6.56
N TYR A 170 -2.43 19.52 7.33
CA TYR A 170 -2.32 19.32 8.76
C TYR A 170 -2.53 17.86 9.15
N PHE A 171 -1.95 17.49 10.29
CA PHE A 171 -2.07 16.15 10.85
C PHE A 171 -2.03 16.21 12.38
N VAL A 172 -2.53 15.16 13.00
CA VAL A 172 -2.44 14.96 14.45
C VAL A 172 -1.48 13.83 14.70
N TYR A 173 -0.49 14.06 15.56
CA TYR A 173 0.49 13.06 15.98
C TYR A 173 0.71 13.14 17.50
N ARG A 174 1.45 12.18 18.03
CA ARG A 174 1.87 12.22 19.44
C ARG A 174 3.29 12.77 19.56
N ASP A 175 3.42 13.91 20.22
CA ASP A 175 4.69 14.55 20.54
C ASP A 175 5.23 13.99 21.87
N VAL A 176 5.64 12.73 21.84
CA VAL A 176 6.17 11.99 23.00
C VAL A 176 7.45 11.28 22.61
N LYS A 177 8.43 11.23 23.52
CA LYS A 177 9.67 10.47 23.26
C LYS A 177 9.44 9.00 23.54
N ASN A 178 10.05 8.11 22.75
CA ASN A 178 9.97 6.64 22.92
C ASN A 178 10.34 6.13 24.33
N LEU A 179 11.08 6.92 25.12
CA LEU A 179 11.57 6.55 26.45
C LEU A 179 10.69 7.09 27.59
N GLU A 180 9.64 7.84 27.28
CA GLU A 180 8.74 8.42 28.29
C GLU A 180 7.52 7.48 28.50
N ASN A 181 7.21 7.18 29.77
CA ASN A 181 6.02 6.41 30.14
C ASN A 181 4.77 7.31 30.03
N VAL A 182 4.29 7.50 28.82
CA VAL A 182 3.10 8.32 28.53
C VAL A 182 1.99 7.47 27.93
N ASP A 183 0.76 7.64 28.43
CA ASP A 183 -0.42 6.91 27.96
C ASP A 183 -0.68 7.17 26.46
N ILE A 184 -1.17 6.15 25.75
CA ILE A 184 -1.41 6.18 24.30
C ILE A 184 -2.43 7.24 23.85
N PHE A 185 -3.23 7.76 24.78
CA PHE A 185 -4.22 8.81 24.53
C PHE A 185 -3.76 10.23 24.94
N SER A 186 -2.47 10.41 25.18
CA SER A 186 -1.89 11.70 25.60
C SER A 186 -0.81 12.20 24.64
N GLY A 187 -0.50 13.50 24.73
CA GLY A 187 0.55 14.14 23.93
C GLY A 187 0.15 14.42 22.48
N PHE A 188 -1.15 14.44 22.16
CA PHE A 188 -1.60 14.78 20.82
C PHE A 188 -1.33 16.24 20.50
N LYS A 189 -0.65 16.47 19.38
CA LYS A 189 -0.38 17.78 18.84
C LYS A 189 -0.92 17.88 17.42
N TRP A 190 -1.54 19.01 17.13
CA TRP A 190 -1.95 19.38 15.79
C TRP A 190 -0.85 20.23 15.17
N GLU A 191 -0.31 19.80 14.03
CA GLU A 191 0.79 20.49 13.38
C GLU A 191 0.60 20.52 11.87
N LYS A 192 1.17 21.55 11.24
CA LYS A 192 1.23 21.66 9.79
C LYS A 192 2.40 20.81 9.29
N LYS A 193 2.19 20.01 8.25
CA LYS A 193 3.23 19.13 7.67
C LYS A 193 4.48 19.87 7.22
N SER A 194 4.37 21.15 6.85
CA SER A 194 5.53 21.99 6.47
C SER A 194 6.45 22.31 7.65
N ASP A 195 5.91 22.27 8.86
CA ASP A 195 6.61 22.73 10.07
C ASP A 195 7.16 21.52 10.87
N TYR A 196 6.75 20.30 10.48
CA TYR A 196 7.21 19.04 11.07
C TYR A 196 8.62 18.66 10.60
N VAL A 197 9.33 17.87 11.41
CA VAL A 197 10.77 17.54 11.25
C VAL A 197 11.14 16.98 9.86
N TYR A 198 10.23 16.25 9.21
CA TYR A 198 10.50 15.67 7.89
C TYR A 198 10.24 16.64 6.73
N ASN A 199 9.30 17.60 6.88
CA ASN A 199 8.90 18.58 5.87
C ASN A 199 8.98 18.05 4.41
N ASN A 200 8.39 16.88 4.19
CA ASN A 200 8.53 16.18 2.90
C ASN A 200 7.40 16.51 1.92
N GLY A 201 6.35 17.20 2.40
CA GLY A 201 5.16 17.57 1.63
C GLY A 201 4.41 16.40 0.97
N TYR A 202 4.61 15.18 1.48
CA TYR A 202 3.96 13.98 0.96
C TYR A 202 2.43 14.10 1.09
N LEU A 203 1.76 14.00 -0.06
CA LEU A 203 0.30 14.11 -0.20
C LEU A 203 -0.24 15.33 0.56
N VAL A 204 0.27 16.52 0.25
CA VAL A 204 -0.23 17.81 0.75
C VAL A 204 -0.82 18.60 -0.41
N GLY A 205 -2.12 18.88 -0.36
CA GLY A 205 -2.83 19.57 -1.44
C GLY A 205 -3.44 18.62 -2.46
N ALA A 206 -3.79 19.16 -3.63
CA ALA A 206 -4.47 18.41 -4.68
C ALA A 206 -3.53 17.45 -5.41
N PHE A 207 -3.99 16.21 -5.57
CA PHE A 207 -3.31 15.16 -6.33
C PHE A 207 -4.32 14.47 -7.26
N GLY A 208 -3.82 13.80 -8.28
CA GLY A 208 -4.68 13.04 -9.19
C GLY A 208 -3.88 12.21 -10.17
N GLY A 209 -4.53 11.27 -10.82
CA GLY A 209 -3.86 10.38 -11.75
C GLY A 209 -4.81 9.49 -12.53
N VAL A 210 -4.24 8.87 -13.55
CA VAL A 210 -4.92 7.96 -14.47
C VAL A 210 -4.18 6.64 -14.54
N ASN A 211 -4.94 5.57 -14.71
CA ASN A 211 -4.43 4.23 -14.85
C ASN A 211 -5.18 3.53 -15.98
N LEU A 212 -4.49 3.36 -17.11
CA LEU A 212 -4.99 2.65 -18.28
C LEU A 212 -4.65 1.17 -18.14
N LYS A 213 -5.66 0.31 -18.05
CA LYS A 213 -5.53 -1.11 -17.76
C LYS A 213 -5.88 -1.94 -18.99
N TYR A 214 -5.05 -2.94 -19.27
CA TYR A 214 -5.33 -3.99 -20.25
C TYR A 214 -5.60 -5.31 -19.54
N LYS A 215 -6.84 -5.83 -19.67
CA LYS A 215 -7.35 -7.08 -19.06
C LYS A 215 -7.11 -7.21 -17.55
N ASN A 216 -6.87 -6.10 -16.86
CA ASN A 216 -6.38 -6.05 -15.48
C ASN A 216 -5.05 -6.78 -15.22
N ILE A 217 -4.29 -7.12 -16.28
CA ILE A 217 -2.99 -7.81 -16.22
C ILE A 217 -1.86 -6.78 -16.28
N VAL A 218 -1.98 -5.81 -17.18
CA VAL A 218 -1.01 -4.72 -17.35
C VAL A 218 -1.71 -3.40 -17.07
N GLY A 219 -1.02 -2.45 -16.47
CA GLY A 219 -1.49 -1.08 -16.32
C GLY A 219 -0.39 -0.06 -16.59
N LEU A 220 -0.76 1.04 -17.23
CA LEU A 220 0.06 2.23 -17.41
C LEU A 220 -0.50 3.34 -16.54
N MET A 221 0.36 3.96 -15.75
CA MET A 221 0.00 4.93 -14.73
C MET A 221 0.66 6.27 -15.04
N ALA A 222 -0.09 7.36 -14.85
CA ALA A 222 0.43 8.71 -14.78
C ALA A 222 -0.26 9.43 -13.63
N GLU A 223 0.50 10.15 -12.80
CA GLU A 223 -0.05 10.86 -11.65
C GLU A 223 0.68 12.18 -11.39
N TRP A 224 -0.04 13.10 -10.75
CA TRP A 224 0.49 14.24 -10.02
C TRP A 224 0.28 13.98 -8.53
N ASP A 225 1.36 13.85 -7.76
CA ASP A 225 1.34 13.46 -6.33
C ASP A 225 1.30 14.66 -5.36
N SER A 226 0.78 15.79 -5.83
CA SER A 226 0.86 17.12 -5.22
C SER A 226 2.20 17.84 -5.35
N GLN A 227 3.28 17.16 -5.76
CA GLN A 227 4.60 17.77 -5.91
C GLN A 227 5.22 17.53 -7.28
N LYS A 228 5.03 16.35 -7.84
CA LYS A 228 5.73 15.84 -9.02
C LYS A 228 4.76 15.10 -9.92
N ALA A 229 5.09 15.12 -11.21
CA ALA A 229 4.49 14.23 -12.19
C ALA A 229 5.27 12.91 -12.24
N ASN A 230 4.59 11.79 -12.04
CA ASN A 230 5.19 10.46 -12.08
C ASN A 230 4.50 9.62 -13.14
N VAL A 231 5.28 8.76 -13.81
CA VAL A 231 4.75 7.78 -14.76
C VAL A 231 5.23 6.40 -14.36
N GLY A 232 4.44 5.38 -14.62
CA GLY A 232 4.80 4.03 -14.23
C GLY A 232 3.96 2.98 -14.91
N CYS A 233 4.29 1.74 -14.62
CA CYS A 233 3.53 0.61 -15.09
C CYS A 233 3.54 -0.51 -14.05
N TYR A 234 2.58 -1.40 -14.18
CA TYR A 234 2.59 -2.65 -13.44
C TYR A 234 2.21 -3.81 -14.35
N VAL A 235 2.64 -5.00 -13.94
CA VAL A 235 2.25 -6.28 -14.52
C VAL A 235 1.86 -7.24 -13.41
N LYS A 236 0.84 -8.05 -13.69
CA LYS A 236 0.38 -9.15 -12.85
C LYS A 236 0.69 -10.48 -13.54
N PRO A 237 1.96 -10.97 -13.49
CA PRO A 237 2.33 -12.22 -14.14
C PRO A 237 1.52 -13.41 -13.61
N TRP A 238 1.09 -13.32 -12.35
CA TRP A 238 0.09 -14.21 -11.76
C TRP A 238 -0.99 -13.38 -11.09
N LYS A 239 -2.18 -13.95 -10.89
CA LYS A 239 -3.32 -13.27 -10.24
C LYS A 239 -3.00 -12.71 -8.85
N ARG A 240 -1.98 -13.25 -8.18
CA ARG A 240 -1.58 -12.90 -6.81
C ARG A 240 -0.35 -12.00 -6.74
N LEU A 241 0.51 -12.01 -7.76
CA LEU A 241 1.74 -11.21 -7.77
C LEU A 241 1.52 -9.98 -8.64
N THR A 242 1.80 -8.80 -8.09
CA THR A 242 1.91 -7.56 -8.85
C THR A 242 3.35 -7.09 -8.77
N LEU A 243 3.95 -6.78 -9.92
CA LEU A 243 5.25 -6.13 -10.01
C LEU A 243 5.02 -4.76 -10.65
N GLN A 244 5.67 -3.73 -10.11
CA GLN A 244 5.50 -2.36 -10.60
C GLN A 244 6.83 -1.63 -10.65
N GLY A 245 6.92 -0.70 -11.60
CA GLY A 245 8.03 0.21 -11.78
C GLY A 245 7.50 1.60 -12.14
N ALA A 246 8.20 2.63 -11.70
CA ALA A 246 7.84 4.02 -11.96
C ALA A 246 9.08 4.88 -12.17
N LEU A 247 8.92 5.92 -13.00
CA LEU A 247 9.87 6.99 -13.19
C LEU A 247 9.33 8.24 -12.49
N LEU A 248 9.97 8.60 -11.38
CA LEU A 248 9.59 9.76 -10.56
C LEU A 248 10.16 11.04 -11.18
N ASN A 249 9.27 11.98 -11.51
CA ASN A 249 9.61 13.26 -12.14
C ASN A 249 10.62 13.14 -13.29
N GLY A 250 10.52 12.07 -14.08
CA GLY A 250 11.39 11.81 -15.22
C GLY A 250 12.85 11.44 -14.92
N ASN A 251 13.29 11.31 -13.66
CA ASN A 251 14.72 11.25 -13.35
C ASN A 251 15.20 10.21 -12.32
N GLN A 252 14.29 9.47 -11.67
CA GLN A 252 14.65 8.38 -10.78
C GLN A 252 13.68 7.22 -10.89
N VAL A 253 14.19 6.00 -10.75
CA VAL A 253 13.39 4.79 -10.83
C VAL A 253 12.97 4.35 -9.43
N MET A 254 11.68 4.07 -9.29
CA MET A 254 11.06 3.37 -8.17
C MET A 254 10.60 2.00 -8.67
N PHE A 255 10.64 0.98 -7.82
CA PHE A 255 10.09 -0.33 -8.15
C PHE A 255 9.58 -1.03 -6.90
N GLY A 256 8.70 -2.00 -7.10
CA GLY A 256 8.15 -2.76 -6.01
C GLY A 256 7.35 -3.96 -6.47
N GLY A 257 6.92 -4.74 -5.50
CA GLY A 257 6.12 -5.92 -5.73
C GLY A 257 5.21 -6.22 -4.55
N SER A 258 4.08 -6.86 -4.83
CA SER A 258 3.16 -7.30 -3.79
C SER A 258 2.53 -8.64 -4.11
N TYR A 259 2.24 -9.36 -3.05
CA TYR A 259 1.58 -10.66 -3.07
C TYR A 259 0.23 -10.56 -2.36
N THR A 260 -0.83 -11.04 -3.01
CA THR A 260 -2.21 -10.94 -2.52
C THR A 260 -2.86 -12.31 -2.34
N VAL A 261 -3.57 -12.50 -1.21
CA VAL A 261 -4.41 -13.67 -0.91
C VAL A 261 -5.76 -13.23 -0.32
N SER A 262 -6.70 -14.17 -0.20
CA SER A 262 -7.99 -13.96 0.49
C SER A 262 -8.04 -14.86 1.73
N LEU A 263 -8.36 -14.28 2.89
CA LEU A 263 -8.42 -14.95 4.19
C LEU A 263 -9.79 -15.54 4.53
N LEU A 264 -10.86 -15.06 3.89
CA LEU A 264 -12.25 -15.42 4.25
C LEU A 264 -12.84 -16.57 3.44
N LYS A 265 -12.08 -17.23 2.55
CA LYS A 265 -12.59 -18.36 1.78
C LYS A 265 -11.90 -19.66 2.15
N THR A 266 -12.67 -20.54 2.79
CA THR A 266 -12.33 -21.93 3.03
C THR A 266 -12.10 -22.65 1.68
N PRO A 267 -11.07 -23.49 1.55
CA PRO A 267 -10.88 -24.29 0.33
C PRO A 267 -12.12 -25.15 0.05
N LYS A 268 -12.56 -25.23 -1.22
CA LYS A 268 -13.71 -26.05 -1.69
C LYS A 268 -13.72 -27.51 -1.20
N ARG A 269 -12.58 -28.02 -0.72
CA ARG A 269 -12.43 -29.38 -0.18
C ARG A 269 -12.99 -29.54 1.24
N ILE A 270 -13.08 -28.46 2.02
CA ILE A 270 -13.66 -28.47 3.38
C ILE A 270 -15.18 -28.29 3.35
N GLU A 271 -15.73 -27.57 2.36
CA GLU A 271 -17.19 -27.51 2.14
C GLU A 271 -17.79 -28.92 1.91
N LYS A 272 -17.07 -29.80 1.19
CA LYS A 272 -17.48 -31.20 0.97
C LYS A 272 -17.35 -32.13 2.19
N LEU A 273 -16.79 -31.67 3.31
CA LEU A 273 -16.75 -32.45 4.56
C LEU A 273 -17.94 -32.14 5.48
N HIS A 274 -18.79 -31.20 5.09
CA HIS A 274 -19.98 -30.77 5.82
C HIS A 274 -21.29 -31.04 5.06
N GLU A 275 -21.22 -31.78 3.94
CA GLU A 275 -22.35 -32.47 3.29
C GLU A 275 -22.28 -33.97 3.61
#